data_AF-A0A932C0Y1-F1
#
_entry.id   AF-A0A932C0Y1-F1
#
_cell.length_a   1.000
_cell.length_b   1.000
_cell.length_c   1.000
_cell.angle_alpha   90.00
_cell.angle_beta   90.00
_cell.angle_gamma   90.00
#
_symmetry.space_group_name_H-M   'P 1'
#
loop_
_entity.id
_entity.type
_entity.pdbx_description
1 polymer ?
#
loop_
_entity_poly.entity_id
_entity_poly.type
_entity_poly.pdbx_seq_one_letter_code
_entity_poly.pdbx_strand_id
1 'polypeptide(L)'
;MATTGLPRRIALGAFALGAAWFAVEGGEYGTHDLWQQRARSRELTDSVRTLSRVVDSLETYKRLVLTDPATQERIAREEFGMVKGGKELLYRFAPAAGDSAARTKPARKPAAPKSPE
;
A
#
# COMPACT_ATOMS: atom_id res chain seq x y z
N MET A 1 32.02 15.11 -70.72
CA MET A 1 30.83 15.49 -69.92
C MET A 1 30.82 14.65 -68.66
N ALA A 2 31.15 15.26 -67.51
CA ALA A 2 31.34 14.58 -66.24
C ALA A 2 29.98 14.17 -65.63
N THR A 3 29.61 12.90 -65.76
CA THR A 3 28.37 12.35 -65.16
C THR A 3 28.60 11.75 -63.77
N THR A 4 29.84 11.75 -63.28
CA THR A 4 30.26 11.19 -61.97
C THR A 4 29.60 11.85 -60.76
N GLY A 5 28.92 12.99 -60.93
CA GLY A 5 28.18 13.65 -59.86
C GLY A 5 26.83 13.03 -59.52
N LEU A 6 26.15 12.39 -60.49
CA LEU A 6 24.81 11.84 -60.28
C LEU A 6 24.77 10.67 -59.27
N PRO A 7 25.62 9.62 -59.39
CA PRO A 7 25.61 8.53 -58.42
C PRO A 7 26.03 9.00 -57.02
N ARG A 8 26.96 9.96 -56.93
CA ARG A 8 27.38 10.55 -55.66
C ARG A 8 26.25 11.33 -54.97
N ARG A 9 25.45 12.07 -55.72
CA ARG A 9 24.30 12.82 -55.19
C ARG A 9 23.17 11.90 -54.74
N ILE A 10 22.91 10.82 -55.48
CA ILE A 10 21.95 9.78 -55.09
C ILE A 10 22.42 9.09 -53.81
N ALA A 11 23.70 8.70 -53.73
CA ALA A 11 24.26 8.08 -52.54
C ALA A 11 24.19 9.00 -51.31
N LEU A 12 24.52 10.29 -51.48
CA LEU A 12 24.38 11.29 -50.41
C LEU A 12 22.93 11.50 -49.98
N GLY A 13 21.99 11.53 -50.93
CA GLY A 13 20.56 11.66 -50.64
C GLY A 13 20.02 10.45 -49.88
N ALA A 14 20.37 9.24 -50.31
CA ALA A 14 19.99 7.99 -49.64
C ALA A 14 20.60 7.91 -48.23
N PHE A 15 21.86 8.32 -48.07
CA PHE A 15 22.52 8.37 -46.77
C PHE A 15 21.86 9.41 -45.83
N ALA A 16 21.54 10.60 -46.34
CA ALA A 16 20.86 11.64 -45.56
C ALA A 16 19.44 11.21 -45.13
N LEU A 17 18.70 10.53 -46.01
CA LEU A 17 17.40 9.94 -45.68
C LEU A 17 17.52 8.83 -44.64
N GLY A 18 18.49 7.93 -44.79
CA GLY A 18 18.76 6.87 -43.82
C GLY A 18 19.18 7.43 -42.46
N ALA A 19 19.99 8.49 -42.43
CA ALA A 19 20.39 9.18 -41.21
C ALA A 19 19.21 9.93 -40.56
N ALA A 20 18.33 10.55 -41.35
CA ALA A 20 17.12 11.19 -40.84
C ALA A 20 16.13 10.17 -40.25
N TRP A 21 15.93 9.04 -40.93
CA TRP A 21 15.14 7.92 -40.43
C TRP A 21 15.74 7.34 -39.14
N PHE A 22 17.05 7.10 -39.14
CA PHE A 22 17.78 6.61 -37.98
C PHE A 22 17.85 7.65 -36.85
N ALA A 23 17.78 8.95 -37.12
CA ALA A 23 17.70 9.96 -36.06
C ALA A 23 16.29 10.03 -35.46
N VAL A 24 15.25 9.82 -36.27
CA VAL A 24 13.85 9.72 -35.80
C VAL A 24 13.64 8.46 -34.96
N GLU A 25 14.29 7.35 -35.34
CA GLU A 25 14.07 6.05 -34.69
C GLU A 25 15.15 5.66 -33.67
N GLY A 26 16.38 6.15 -33.84
CA GLY A 26 17.58 5.83 -33.06
C GLY A 26 18.19 7.01 -32.30
N GLY A 27 17.64 8.23 -32.43
CA GLY A 27 18.00 9.36 -31.58
C GLY A 27 17.26 9.27 -30.24
N GLU A 28 17.78 8.45 -29.32
CA GLU A 28 17.54 8.49 -27.87
C GLU A 28 16.07 8.70 -27.42
N TYR A 29 15.38 7.60 -27.10
CA TYR A 29 13.99 7.58 -26.59
C TYR A 29 12.95 7.94 -27.66
N GLY A 30 12.82 7.05 -28.66
CA GLY A 30 11.75 7.13 -29.64
C GLY A 30 10.41 7.40 -28.98
N THR A 31 9.65 8.32 -29.57
CA THR A 31 8.30 8.74 -29.15
C THR A 31 7.40 7.56 -28.75
N HIS A 32 7.58 6.37 -29.31
CA HIS A 32 6.88 5.15 -28.90
C HIS A 32 7.15 4.70 -27.44
N ASP A 33 8.37 4.84 -26.92
CA ASP A 33 8.68 4.47 -25.53
C ASP A 33 8.07 5.46 -24.55
N LEU A 34 8.01 6.76 -24.88
CA LEU A 34 7.28 7.76 -24.07
C LEU A 34 5.80 7.39 -23.92
N TRP A 35 5.16 6.83 -24.96
CA TRP A 35 3.78 6.36 -24.88
C TRP A 35 3.64 5.12 -24.00
N GLN A 36 4.55 4.14 -24.10
CA GLN A 36 4.55 2.95 -23.24
C GLN A 36 4.90 3.27 -21.77
N GLN A 37 5.83 4.19 -21.55
CA GLN A 37 6.23 4.65 -20.22
C GLN A 37 5.12 5.49 -19.58
N ARG A 38 4.38 6.28 -20.36
CA ARG A 38 3.21 7.05 -19.90
C ARG A 38 2.01 6.14 -19.60
N ALA A 39 1.81 5.05 -20.36
CA ALA A 39 0.80 4.04 -20.04
C ALA A 39 1.10 3.34 -18.71
N ARG A 40 2.34 2.86 -18.51
CA ARG A 40 2.80 2.25 -17.25
C ARG A 40 2.71 3.20 -16.06
N SER A 41 3.04 4.48 -16.26
CA SER A 41 2.93 5.51 -15.21
C SER A 41 1.48 5.77 -14.81
N ARG A 42 0.54 5.74 -15.76
CA ARG A 42 -0.90 5.91 -15.49
C ARG A 42 -1.46 4.74 -14.69
N GLU A 43 -1.11 3.51 -15.05
CA GLU A 43 -1.56 2.30 -14.35
C GLU A 43 -1.06 2.25 -12.89
N LEU A 44 0.22 2.59 -12.67
CA LEU A 44 0.76 2.72 -11.31
C LEU A 44 0.06 3.81 -10.51
N THR A 45 -0.20 4.97 -11.13
CA THR A 45 -0.88 6.10 -10.47
C THR A 45 -2.32 5.75 -10.10
N ASP A 46 -3.05 5.04 -10.96
CA ASP A 46 -4.41 4.58 -10.68
C ASP A 46 -4.46 3.54 -9.57
N SER A 47 -3.46 2.65 -9.52
CA SER A 47 -3.31 1.68 -8.44
C SER A 47 -3.08 2.37 -7.09
N VAL A 48 -2.16 3.34 -7.04
CA VAL A 48 -1.91 4.15 -5.85
C VAL A 48 -3.16 4.90 -5.43
N ARG A 49 -3.85 5.57 -6.36
CA ARG A 49 -5.08 6.32 -6.07
C ARG A 49 -6.17 5.44 -5.49
N THR A 50 -6.30 4.21 -5.97
CA THR A 50 -7.29 3.26 -5.45
C THR A 50 -6.94 2.83 -4.04
N LEU A 51 -5.67 2.52 -3.79
CA LEU A 51 -5.21 2.13 -2.46
C LEU A 51 -5.34 3.28 -1.44
N SER A 52 -4.96 4.50 -1.81
CA SER A 52 -5.13 5.69 -0.96
C SER A 52 -6.58 5.91 -0.58
N ARG A 53 -7.53 5.77 -1.53
CA ARG A 53 -8.97 5.88 -1.23
C ARG A 53 -9.43 4.86 -0.19
N VAL A 54 -8.90 3.64 -0.24
CA VAL A 54 -9.22 2.61 0.75
C VAL A 54 -8.67 3.00 2.12
N VAL A 55 -7.40 3.42 2.19
CA VAL A 55 -6.80 3.89 3.45
C VAL A 55 -7.57 5.06 4.05
N ASP A 56 -7.90 6.08 3.25
CA ASP A 56 -8.66 7.26 3.70
C ASP A 56 -10.05 6.88 4.24
N SER A 57 -10.73 5.96 3.57
CA SER A 57 -12.05 5.47 4.02
C SER A 57 -11.96 4.69 5.33
N LEU A 58 -10.91 3.89 5.52
CA LEU A 58 -10.66 3.16 6.77
C LEU A 58 -10.28 4.10 7.91
N GLU A 59 -9.46 5.13 7.65
CA GLU A 59 -9.14 6.15 8.65
C GLU A 59 -10.38 6.93 9.08
N THR A 60 -11.23 7.27 8.12
CA THR A 60 -12.52 7.93 8.38
C THR A 60 -13.40 7.04 9.25
N TYR A 61 -13.53 5.76 8.90
CA TYR A 61 -14.31 4.80 9.69
C TYR A 61 -13.74 4.61 11.10
N LYS A 62 -12.42 4.43 11.23
CA LYS A 62 -11.74 4.35 12.53
C LYS A 62 -12.05 5.57 13.39
N ARG A 63 -12.03 6.77 12.81
CA ARG A 63 -12.36 8.00 13.52
C ARG A 63 -13.81 7.97 14.02
N LEU A 64 -14.77 7.58 13.18
CA LEU A 64 -16.17 7.44 13.57
C LEU A 64 -16.34 6.47 14.75
N VAL A 65 -15.71 5.30 14.71
CA VAL A 65 -15.76 4.33 15.82
C VAL A 65 -15.18 4.92 17.12
N LEU A 66 -14.16 5.77 17.05
CA LEU A 66 -13.52 6.33 18.23
C LEU A 66 -14.21 7.60 18.78
N THR A 67 -14.87 8.37 17.93
CA THR A 67 -15.38 9.70 18.32
C THR A 67 -16.89 9.82 18.31
N ASP A 68 -17.61 9.01 17.55
CA ASP A 68 -19.07 9.11 17.43
C ASP A 68 -19.78 8.19 18.44
N PRO A 69 -20.48 8.73 19.44
CA PRO A 69 -21.18 7.93 20.44
C PRO A 69 -22.28 7.03 19.85
N ALA A 70 -22.97 7.48 18.79
CA ALA A 70 -24.03 6.68 18.16
C ALA A 70 -23.46 5.44 17.47
N THR A 71 -22.33 5.60 16.76
CA THR A 71 -21.58 4.47 16.17
C THR A 71 -21.07 3.52 17.25
N GLN A 72 -20.54 4.05 18.36
CA GLN A 72 -20.09 3.24 19.50
C GLN A 72 -21.21 2.46 20.14
N GLU A 73 -22.35 3.10 20.39
CA GLU A 73 -23.52 2.45 20.97
C GLU A 73 -24.08 1.37 20.04
N ARG A 74 -24.13 1.63 18.73
CA ARG A 74 -24.55 0.63 17.73
C ARG A 74 -23.63 -0.59 17.76
N ILE A 75 -22.32 -0.40 17.68
CA ILE A 75 -21.33 -1.50 17.75
C ILE A 75 -21.44 -2.22 19.09
N ALA A 76 -21.61 -1.48 20.19
CA ALA A 76 -21.79 -2.08 21.51
C ALA A 76 -23.06 -2.92 21.59
N ARG A 77 -24.17 -2.49 20.96
CA ARG A 77 -25.42 -3.26 20.90
C ARG A 77 -25.31 -4.49 19.99
N GLU A 78 -24.53 -4.40 18.91
CA GLU A 78 -24.26 -5.54 18.02
C GLU A 78 -23.41 -6.61 18.73
N GLU A 79 -22.35 -6.21 19.43
CA GLU A 79 -21.42 -7.13 20.09
C GLU A 79 -21.92 -7.62 21.46
N PHE A 80 -22.61 -6.76 22.23
CA PHE A 80 -22.98 -7.04 23.62
C PHE A 80 -24.49 -7.06 23.88
N GLY A 81 -25.33 -6.67 22.92
CA GLY A 81 -26.77 -6.56 23.11
C GLY A 81 -27.19 -5.36 23.97
N MET A 82 -28.44 -5.36 24.44
CA MET A 82 -28.97 -4.30 25.31
C MET A 82 -28.63 -4.61 26.77
N VAL A 83 -27.73 -3.83 27.37
CA VAL A 83 -27.38 -3.94 28.79
C VAL A 83 -28.46 -3.24 29.62
N LYS A 84 -29.12 -3.95 30.53
CA LYS A 84 -30.15 -3.38 31.40
C LYS A 84 -29.46 -2.74 32.61
N GLY A 85 -29.55 -1.42 32.72
CA GLY A 85 -28.88 -0.65 33.77
C GLY A 85 -29.14 -1.19 35.17
N GLY A 86 -28.09 -1.70 35.82
CA GLY A 86 -28.13 -2.09 37.22
C GLY A 86 -27.08 -3.11 37.65
N LYS A 87 -26.97 -4.26 36.97
CA LYS A 87 -26.16 -5.41 37.45
C LYS A 87 -25.86 -6.43 36.33
N GLU A 88 -25.02 -6.11 35.36
CA GLU A 88 -24.65 -7.09 34.32
C GLU A 88 -23.12 -7.15 34.16
N LEU A 89 -22.52 -8.25 34.65
CA LEU A 89 -21.13 -8.59 34.36
C LEU A 89 -21.06 -9.10 32.91
N LEU A 90 -20.27 -8.42 32.06
CA LEU A 90 -19.99 -8.87 30.70
C LEU A 90 -18.96 -10.00 30.73
N TYR A 91 -19.38 -11.23 30.38
CA TYR A 91 -18.47 -12.35 30.16
C TYR A 91 -18.00 -12.35 28.71
N ARG A 92 -16.76 -11.91 28.49
CA ARG A 92 -16.08 -12.07 27.20
C ARG A 92 -15.17 -13.29 27.27
N PHE A 93 -15.44 -14.28 26.44
CA PHE A 93 -14.47 -15.34 26.17
C PHE A 93 -13.36 -14.73 25.31
N ALA A 94 -12.26 -14.33 25.95
CA ALA A 94 -11.06 -13.97 25.22
C ALA A 94 -10.48 -15.26 24.59
N PRO A 95 -9.98 -15.23 23.34
CA PRO A 95 -9.18 -16.33 22.83
C PRO A 95 -8.01 -16.57 23.80
N ALA A 96 -7.69 -17.83 24.07
CA ALA A 96 -6.68 -18.21 25.04
C ALA A 96 -5.41 -17.39 24.80
N ALA A 97 -5.07 -16.50 25.75
CA ALA A 97 -3.82 -15.77 25.74
C ALA A 97 -2.68 -16.79 25.90
N GLY A 98 -2.23 -17.36 24.79
CA GLY A 98 -1.53 -18.64 24.88
C GLY A 98 -1.06 -19.29 23.60
N ASP A 99 -0.81 -18.56 22.51
CA ASP A 99 0.43 -18.82 21.76
C ASP A 99 1.53 -17.95 22.38
N SER A 100 1.79 -18.23 23.66
CA SER A 100 2.81 -17.58 24.47
C SER A 100 4.01 -18.51 24.56
N ALA A 101 4.74 -18.61 23.45
CA ALA A 101 6.09 -19.18 23.43
C ALA A 101 7.09 -18.21 24.11
N ALA A 102 6.88 -17.89 25.39
CA ALA A 102 7.86 -17.27 26.29
C ALA A 102 7.25 -17.03 27.69
N ARG A 103 6.73 -18.09 28.34
CA ARG A 103 6.47 -18.00 29.78
C ARG A 103 7.78 -18.22 30.53
N THR A 104 8.58 -17.16 30.67
CA THR A 104 9.62 -17.13 31.71
C THR A 104 8.89 -17.23 33.05
N LYS A 105 9.13 -18.34 33.77
CA LYS A 105 8.57 -18.60 35.09
C LYS A 105 8.88 -17.42 36.02
N PRO A 106 7.90 -16.82 36.72
CA PRO A 106 8.22 -15.87 37.78
C PRO A 106 8.90 -16.67 38.90
N ALA A 107 10.11 -16.22 39.28
CA ALA A 107 10.85 -16.79 40.39
C ALA A 107 9.98 -16.78 41.66
N ARG A 108 9.80 -17.96 42.24
CA ARG A 108 9.11 -18.14 43.53
C ARG A 108 9.93 -17.39 44.58
N LYS A 109 9.45 -16.23 45.04
CA LYS A 109 10.05 -15.53 46.19
C LYS A 109 9.98 -16.47 47.39
N PRO A 110 11.12 -16.84 48.03
CA PRO A 110 11.07 -17.68 49.22
C PRO A 110 10.34 -16.92 50.34
N ALA A 111 9.47 -17.65 51.04
CA ALA A 111 8.71 -17.12 52.17
C ALA A 111 9.66 -16.56 53.24
N ALA A 112 9.32 -15.40 53.79
CA ALA A 112 10.03 -14.83 54.93
C ALA A 112 9.97 -15.78 56.13
N PRO A 113 11.06 -15.91 56.92
CA PRO A 113 11.01 -16.67 58.16
C PRO A 113 10.04 -15.99 59.12
N LYS A 114 9.13 -16.78 59.71
CA LYS A 114 8.31 -16.30 60.82
C LYS A 114 9.21 -16.05 62.01
N SER A 115 9.22 -14.83 62.54
CA SER A 115 9.80 -14.55 63.85
C SER A 115 8.96 -15.25 64.93
N PRO A 116 9.57 -15.99 65.86
CA PRO A 116 8.87 -16.47 67.04
C PRO A 116 8.56 -15.31 68.00
N GLU A 117 7.51 -15.52 68.80
CA GLU A 117 6.92 -14.63 69.80
C GLU A 117 7.92 -14.14 70.87
#